data_AF-A0A7W1FEX1-F1
#
_entry.id   AF-A0A7W1FEX1-F1
#
_cell.length_a   1.000
_cell.length_b   1.000
_cell.length_c   1.000
_cell.angle_alpha   90.00
_cell.angle_beta   90.00
_cell.angle_gamma   90.00
#
_symmetry.space_group_name_H-M   'P 1'
#
loop_
_entity.id
_entity.type
_entity.pdbx_description
1 polymer ?
#
loop_
_entity_poly.entity_id
_entity_poly.type
_entity_poly.pdbx_seq_one_letter_code
_entity_poly.pdbx_strand_id
1 'polypeptide(L)'
;LGVIIGLALQDTLGNLFSGLAIQADQPFQIGDVVTIENKGSGVVENISWRGVKIRTFQNKLIVISNSVLGKEAIEVAPRDNLNARLVFFNTLYDNSPAHTIQVIREVVRQVENVSTKLRPIVRVKNLGDNGIDFEIKYWLDDYSKFNDTDALIRQRIWYACQRENIKFAYPTRTIHIETKTQDNVFFEAGNEVFERLSSVPIFAPLSDEETQKLAEASLVRVFAPDESIVRQGQKGSSMFVIHRGTVNVQIKENGAAKTLRTLREGDFFGEMGLLTGEPRTATVLAVDETEVLEINNLCLKPILEENPELVDSLSKIIEERRVILDKLEEHTKEREIADKTSVFDSIKKFFGLKD
;
A
#
# COMPACT_ATOMS: atom_id res chain seq x y z
N LEU A 1 35.37 -46.54 -47.34
CA LEU A 1 34.02 -46.62 -47.95
C LEU A 1 32.93 -46.96 -46.93
N GLY A 2 33.09 -48.02 -46.13
CA GLY A 2 32.08 -48.42 -45.12
C GLY A 2 31.74 -47.36 -44.06
N VAL A 3 32.73 -46.61 -43.56
CA VAL A 3 32.50 -45.51 -42.58
C VAL A 3 31.69 -44.35 -43.18
N ILE A 4 31.93 -44.00 -44.45
CA ILE A 4 31.24 -42.91 -45.15
C ILE A 4 29.79 -43.31 -45.45
N ILE A 5 29.55 -44.56 -45.86
CA ILE A 5 28.21 -45.11 -46.07
C ILE A 5 27.46 -45.22 -44.73
N GLY A 6 28.15 -45.62 -43.66
CA GLY A 6 27.58 -45.69 -42.31
C GLY A 6 27.14 -44.33 -41.78
N LEU A 7 27.96 -43.27 -41.94
CA LEU A 7 27.61 -41.90 -41.55
C LEU A 7 26.44 -41.35 -42.38
N ALA A 8 26.38 -41.64 -43.68
CA ALA A 8 25.27 -41.20 -44.54
C ALA A 8 23.95 -41.92 -44.22
N LEU A 9 24.00 -43.16 -43.73
CA LEU A 9 22.82 -43.94 -43.36
C LEU A 9 22.46 -43.85 -41.87
N GLN A 10 23.29 -43.22 -41.04
CA GLN A 10 23.10 -43.16 -39.59
C GLN A 10 21.72 -42.60 -39.21
N ASP A 11 21.32 -41.48 -39.82
CA ASP A 11 20.02 -40.87 -39.57
C ASP A 11 18.87 -41.72 -40.15
N THR A 12 19.09 -42.38 -41.28
CA THR A 12 18.05 -43.22 -41.92
C THR A 12 17.77 -44.48 -41.10
N LEU A 13 18.84 -45.15 -40.62
CA LEU A 13 18.75 -46.30 -39.71
C LEU A 13 18.18 -45.89 -38.35
N GLY A 14 18.61 -44.76 -37.79
CA GLY A 14 18.05 -44.22 -36.56
C GLY A 14 16.55 -43.98 -36.66
N ASN A 15 16.09 -43.34 -37.74
CA ASN A 15 14.67 -43.06 -37.99
C ASN A 15 13.86 -44.35 -38.18
N LEU A 16 14.44 -45.38 -38.81
CA LEU A 16 13.83 -46.70 -38.99
C LEU A 16 13.65 -47.42 -37.65
N PHE A 17 14.70 -47.45 -36.81
CA PHE A 17 14.64 -48.09 -35.50
C PHE A 17 13.73 -47.33 -34.52
N SER A 18 13.67 -46.00 -34.57
CA SER A 18 12.68 -45.22 -33.81
C SER A 18 11.25 -45.54 -34.23
N GLY A 19 11.00 -45.74 -35.53
CA GLY A 19 9.68 -46.17 -36.03
C GLY A 19 9.29 -47.58 -35.56
N LEU A 20 10.24 -48.52 -35.57
CA LEU A 20 10.02 -49.89 -35.07
C LEU A 20 9.83 -49.92 -33.54
N ALA A 21 10.57 -49.09 -32.80
CA ALA A 21 10.44 -48.97 -31.34
C ALA A 21 9.08 -48.38 -30.94
N ILE A 22 8.62 -47.31 -31.59
CA ILE A 22 7.27 -46.75 -31.34
C ILE A 22 6.18 -47.79 -31.64
N GLN A 23 6.35 -48.60 -32.69
CA GLN A 23 5.39 -49.64 -33.03
C GLN A 23 5.43 -50.85 -32.07
N ALA A 24 6.58 -51.12 -31.46
CA ALA A 24 6.77 -52.20 -30.48
C ALA A 24 6.30 -51.80 -29.06
N ASP A 25 6.59 -50.56 -28.64
CA ASP A 25 6.24 -50.04 -27.31
C ASP A 25 4.83 -49.42 -27.26
N GLN A 26 4.23 -49.09 -28.42
CA GLN A 26 2.91 -48.47 -28.59
C GLN A 26 2.54 -47.44 -27.50
N PRO A 27 3.27 -46.31 -27.40
CA PRO A 27 3.04 -45.32 -26.34
C PRO A 27 1.65 -44.66 -26.41
N PHE A 28 0.97 -44.73 -27.56
CA PHE A 28 -0.40 -44.26 -27.79
C PHE A 28 -1.02 -44.97 -29.00
N GLN A 29 -2.35 -44.89 -29.10
CA GLN A 29 -3.16 -45.54 -30.12
C GLN A 29 -3.96 -44.54 -30.96
N ILE A 30 -4.54 -45.03 -32.07
CA ILE A 30 -5.48 -44.23 -32.88
C ILE A 30 -6.72 -43.91 -32.03
N GLY A 31 -7.06 -42.63 -31.97
CA GLY A 31 -8.13 -42.07 -31.14
C GLY A 31 -7.66 -41.44 -29.83
N ASP A 32 -6.42 -41.67 -29.41
CA ASP A 32 -5.87 -40.99 -28.23
C ASP A 32 -5.68 -39.51 -28.51
N VAL A 33 -5.85 -38.69 -27.47
CA VAL A 33 -5.46 -37.28 -27.53
C VAL A 33 -4.02 -37.18 -27.07
N VAL A 34 -3.18 -36.56 -27.88
CA VAL A 34 -1.77 -36.34 -27.56
C VAL A 34 -1.46 -34.85 -27.54
N THR A 35 -0.59 -34.45 -26.62
CA THR A 35 -0.02 -33.11 -26.54
C THR A 35 1.49 -33.22 -26.68
N ILE A 36 2.06 -32.46 -27.61
CA ILE A 36 3.49 -32.42 -27.86
C ILE A 36 3.97 -31.00 -27.57
N GLU A 37 5.00 -30.90 -26.73
CA GLU A 37 5.58 -29.64 -26.34
C GLU A 37 5.94 -28.81 -27.59
N ASN A 38 5.53 -27.54 -27.62
CA ASN A 38 5.76 -26.60 -28.72
C ASN A 38 5.11 -26.96 -30.09
N LYS A 39 4.37 -28.07 -30.22
CA LYS A 39 3.69 -28.46 -31.47
C LYS A 39 2.17 -28.50 -31.37
N GLY A 40 1.63 -28.54 -30.15
CA GLY A 40 0.21 -28.47 -29.87
C GLY A 40 -0.42 -29.84 -29.59
N SER A 41 -1.76 -29.86 -29.57
CA SER A 41 -2.55 -31.03 -29.15
C SER A 41 -3.57 -31.44 -30.21
N GLY A 42 -3.89 -32.72 -30.25
CA GLY A 42 -4.92 -33.25 -31.13
C GLY A 42 -5.14 -34.74 -30.98
N VAL A 43 -6.05 -35.28 -31.79
CA VAL A 43 -6.41 -36.70 -31.81
C VAL A 43 -5.52 -37.43 -32.82
N VAL A 44 -4.95 -38.56 -32.41
CA VAL A 44 -4.18 -39.44 -33.30
C VAL A 44 -5.11 -40.07 -34.33
N GLU A 45 -4.97 -39.73 -35.60
CA GLU A 45 -5.78 -40.30 -36.68
C GLU A 45 -5.16 -41.54 -37.31
N ASN A 46 -3.84 -41.51 -37.48
CA ASN A 46 -3.13 -42.57 -38.19
C ASN A 46 -1.67 -42.66 -37.72
N ILE A 47 -1.20 -43.90 -37.56
CA ILE A 47 0.19 -44.22 -37.23
C ILE A 47 0.76 -44.99 -38.43
N SER A 48 1.88 -44.52 -38.95
CA SER A 48 2.60 -45.15 -40.05
C SER A 48 4.08 -45.34 -39.72
N TRP A 49 4.77 -46.14 -40.52
CA TRP A 49 6.21 -46.38 -40.34
C TRP A 49 7.07 -45.11 -40.49
N ARG A 50 6.59 -44.07 -41.20
CA ARG A 50 7.31 -42.79 -41.37
C ARG A 50 6.96 -41.75 -40.33
N GLY A 51 5.79 -41.84 -39.71
CA GLY A 51 5.28 -40.80 -38.82
C GLY A 51 3.82 -40.97 -38.43
N VAL A 52 3.38 -40.06 -37.58
CA VAL A 52 2.03 -40.01 -37.00
C VAL A 52 1.28 -38.79 -37.55
N LYS A 53 0.00 -38.99 -37.90
CA LYS A 53 -0.93 -37.92 -38.26
C LYS A 53 -1.84 -37.61 -37.08
N ILE A 54 -1.87 -36.35 -36.69
CA ILE A 54 -2.66 -35.83 -35.57
C ILE A 54 -3.59 -34.76 -36.11
N ARG A 55 -4.89 -34.87 -35.86
CA ARG A 55 -5.86 -33.80 -36.14
C ARG A 55 -5.99 -32.90 -34.93
N THR A 56 -5.65 -31.63 -35.08
CA THR A 56 -5.80 -30.64 -34.01
C THR A 56 -7.27 -30.31 -33.79
N PHE A 57 -7.58 -29.73 -32.63
CA PHE A 57 -8.93 -29.25 -32.32
C PHE A 57 -9.40 -28.06 -33.19
N GLN A 58 -8.48 -27.43 -33.94
CA GLN A 58 -8.80 -26.45 -35.00
C GLN A 58 -8.96 -27.12 -36.37
N ASN A 59 -9.12 -28.44 -36.43
CA ASN A 59 -9.29 -29.24 -37.64
C ASN A 59 -8.09 -29.17 -38.62
N LYS A 60 -6.88 -28.87 -38.12
CA LYS A 60 -5.63 -28.92 -38.92
C LYS A 60 -4.98 -30.29 -38.80
N LEU A 61 -4.22 -30.68 -39.81
CA LEU A 61 -3.42 -31.91 -39.78
C LEU A 61 -1.97 -31.59 -39.45
N ILE A 62 -1.47 -32.19 -38.37
CA ILE A 62 -0.05 -32.21 -38.02
C ILE A 62 0.49 -33.58 -38.39
N VAL A 63 1.57 -33.61 -39.17
CA VAL A 63 2.29 -34.83 -39.52
C VAL A 63 3.67 -34.76 -38.90
N ILE A 64 3.99 -35.71 -38.02
CA ILE A 64 5.25 -35.72 -37.27
C ILE A 64 5.99 -37.01 -37.61
N SER A 65 7.25 -36.88 -38.02
CA SER A 65 8.09 -38.05 -38.25
C SER A 65 8.43 -38.75 -36.94
N ASN A 66 8.59 -40.07 -36.99
CA ASN A 66 8.95 -40.88 -35.81
C ASN A 66 10.29 -40.46 -35.18
N SER A 67 11.19 -39.92 -36.00
CA SER A 67 12.47 -39.36 -35.58
C SER A 67 12.39 -38.13 -34.68
N VAL A 68 11.31 -37.36 -34.83
CA VAL A 68 11.03 -36.18 -34.00
C VAL A 68 10.27 -36.62 -32.75
N LEU A 69 9.31 -37.53 -32.88
CA LEU A 69 8.56 -38.07 -31.74
C LEU A 69 9.46 -38.76 -30.71
N GLY A 70 10.49 -39.49 -31.13
CA GLY A 70 11.42 -40.16 -30.22
C GLY A 70 12.33 -39.22 -29.42
N LYS A 71 12.31 -37.90 -29.67
CA LYS A 71 13.16 -36.91 -28.99
C LYS A 71 12.38 -35.96 -28.08
N GLU A 72 11.06 -35.91 -28.21
CA GLU A 72 10.19 -34.97 -27.51
C GLU A 72 9.37 -35.71 -26.44
N ALA A 73 9.04 -35.03 -25.34
CA ALA A 73 8.08 -35.56 -24.38
C ALA A 73 6.65 -35.48 -24.98
N ILE A 74 5.91 -36.57 -24.86
CA ILE A 74 4.54 -36.68 -25.37
C ILE A 74 3.62 -36.97 -24.18
N GLU A 75 2.70 -36.04 -23.91
CA GLU A 75 1.61 -36.30 -22.97
C GLU A 75 0.48 -37.00 -23.73
N VAL A 76 0.02 -38.13 -23.19
CA VAL A 76 -1.03 -38.95 -23.80
C VAL A 76 -2.23 -38.98 -22.86
N ALA A 77 -3.40 -38.66 -23.39
CA ALA A 77 -4.70 -38.91 -22.77
C ALA A 77 -5.36 -40.06 -23.53
N PRO A 78 -5.23 -41.31 -23.02
CA PRO A 78 -5.73 -42.49 -23.71
C PRO A 78 -7.24 -42.43 -23.85
N ARG A 79 -7.77 -42.85 -25.00
CA ARG A 79 -9.22 -42.83 -25.26
C ARG A 79 -10.02 -43.71 -24.29
N ASP A 80 -9.40 -44.80 -23.81
CA ASP A 80 -10.01 -45.79 -22.92
C ASP A 80 -9.68 -45.53 -21.44
N ASN A 81 -9.16 -44.33 -21.12
CA ASN A 81 -8.87 -43.89 -19.77
C ASN A 81 -9.82 -42.78 -19.32
N LEU A 82 -10.16 -42.78 -18.03
CA LEU A 82 -10.84 -41.63 -17.42
C LEU A 82 -9.84 -40.49 -17.25
N ASN A 83 -9.78 -39.62 -18.25
CA ASN A 83 -8.93 -38.44 -18.21
C ASN A 83 -9.66 -37.31 -17.48
N ALA A 84 -8.93 -36.57 -16.65
CA ALA A 84 -9.49 -35.50 -15.83
C ALA A 84 -9.22 -34.11 -16.41
N ARG A 85 -10.13 -33.18 -16.15
CA ARG A 85 -9.97 -31.75 -16.44
C ARG A 85 -10.20 -30.92 -15.19
N LEU A 86 -9.67 -29.70 -15.22
CA LEU A 86 -9.83 -28.72 -14.16
C LEU A 86 -10.54 -27.48 -14.71
N VAL A 87 -11.61 -27.07 -14.04
CA VAL A 87 -12.29 -25.79 -14.28
C VAL A 87 -12.25 -24.97 -13.00
N PHE A 88 -12.03 -23.66 -13.16
CA PHE A 88 -11.92 -22.72 -12.06
C PHE A 88 -13.01 -21.66 -12.16
N PHE A 89 -13.50 -21.23 -11.01
CA PHE A 89 -14.38 -20.09 -10.86
C PHE A 89 -14.19 -19.49 -9.46
N ASN A 90 -14.63 -18.27 -9.25
CA ASN A 90 -14.50 -17.57 -7.98
C ASN A 90 -15.84 -16.93 -7.56
N THR A 91 -16.09 -16.88 -6.26
CA THR A 91 -17.30 -16.25 -5.69
C THR A 91 -16.91 -15.23 -4.64
N LEU A 92 -17.83 -14.33 -4.29
CA LEU A 92 -17.65 -13.47 -3.13
C LEU A 92 -17.62 -14.29 -1.82
N TYR A 93 -17.13 -13.66 -0.74
CA TYR A 93 -17.07 -14.23 0.61
C TYR A 93 -18.43 -14.30 1.34
N ASP A 94 -19.49 -13.82 0.71
CA ASP A 94 -20.83 -13.74 1.28
C ASP A 94 -21.57 -15.09 1.34
N ASN A 95 -21.11 -16.08 0.57
CA ASN A 95 -21.74 -17.38 0.44
C ASN A 95 -20.96 -18.48 1.16
N SER A 96 -21.66 -19.43 1.78
CA SER A 96 -21.05 -20.59 2.44
C SER A 96 -20.30 -21.47 1.43
N PRO A 97 -18.99 -21.74 1.63
CA PRO A 97 -18.23 -22.61 0.74
C PRO A 97 -18.81 -24.02 0.63
N ALA A 98 -19.38 -24.54 1.71
CA ALA A 98 -20.00 -25.87 1.74
C ALA A 98 -21.24 -25.93 0.83
N HIS A 99 -22.09 -24.90 0.87
CA HIS A 99 -23.27 -24.80 -0.01
C HIS A 99 -22.85 -24.69 -1.47
N THR A 100 -21.92 -23.79 -1.79
CA THR A 100 -21.39 -23.62 -3.15
C THR A 100 -20.80 -24.93 -3.69
N ILE A 101 -20.00 -25.65 -2.90
CA ILE A 101 -19.44 -26.94 -3.27
C ILE A 101 -20.54 -27.96 -3.60
N GLN A 102 -21.62 -28.01 -2.82
CA GLN A 102 -22.72 -28.94 -3.03
C GLN A 102 -23.48 -28.64 -4.32
N VAL A 103 -23.92 -27.39 -4.49
CA VAL A 103 -24.68 -26.92 -5.67
C VAL A 103 -23.89 -27.20 -6.95
N ILE A 104 -22.63 -26.79 -7.00
CA ILE A 104 -21.81 -26.88 -8.20
C ILE A 104 -21.50 -28.34 -8.53
N ARG A 105 -21.23 -29.17 -7.52
CA ARG A 105 -20.96 -30.61 -7.75
C ARG A 105 -22.15 -31.32 -8.36
N GLU A 106 -23.37 -31.01 -7.91
CA GLU A 106 -24.58 -31.65 -8.44
C GLU A 106 -24.81 -31.27 -9.90
N VAL A 107 -24.62 -29.99 -10.22
CA VAL A 107 -24.81 -29.49 -11.59
C VAL A 107 -23.75 -30.03 -12.55
N VAL A 108 -22.48 -30.09 -12.13
CA VAL A 108 -21.38 -30.64 -12.95
C VAL A 108 -21.59 -32.13 -13.24
N ARG A 109 -22.14 -32.88 -12.29
CA ARG A 109 -22.40 -34.33 -12.46
C ARG A 109 -23.40 -34.63 -13.57
N GLN A 110 -24.28 -33.69 -13.89
CA GLN A 110 -25.35 -33.85 -14.89
C GLN A 110 -24.94 -33.36 -16.29
N VAL A 111 -23.70 -32.88 -16.46
CA VAL A 111 -23.22 -32.38 -17.74
C VAL A 111 -22.89 -33.54 -18.67
N GLU A 112 -23.33 -33.44 -19.93
CA GLU A 112 -22.98 -34.40 -20.97
C GLU A 112 -21.46 -34.56 -21.07
N ASN A 113 -20.99 -35.79 -21.33
CA ASN A 113 -19.57 -36.15 -21.42
C ASN A 113 -18.79 -36.09 -20.09
N VAL A 114 -19.39 -35.66 -18.97
CA VAL A 114 -18.83 -35.88 -17.63
C VAL A 114 -19.11 -37.31 -17.20
N SER A 115 -18.05 -38.04 -16.88
CA SER A 115 -18.15 -39.45 -16.54
C SER A 115 -18.92 -39.67 -15.25
N THR A 116 -19.84 -40.63 -15.29
CA THR A 116 -20.63 -41.03 -14.12
C THR A 116 -19.89 -42.00 -13.18
N LYS A 117 -18.77 -42.58 -13.64
CA LYS A 117 -17.97 -43.56 -12.89
C LYS A 117 -17.27 -42.94 -11.67
N LEU A 118 -16.86 -41.68 -11.78
CA LEU A 118 -16.17 -40.93 -10.72
C LEU A 118 -16.92 -39.64 -10.42
N ARG A 119 -17.14 -39.36 -9.13
CA ARG A 119 -17.83 -38.15 -8.71
C ARG A 119 -16.92 -36.92 -8.90
N PRO A 120 -17.41 -35.81 -9.48
CA PRO A 120 -16.64 -34.57 -9.55
C PRO A 120 -16.22 -34.09 -8.16
N ILE A 121 -14.98 -33.61 -8.07
CA ILE A 121 -14.41 -33.03 -6.85
C ILE A 121 -14.46 -31.51 -7.00
N VAL A 122 -15.21 -30.87 -6.11
CA VAL A 122 -15.23 -29.41 -5.98
C VAL A 122 -14.61 -29.06 -4.64
N ARG A 123 -13.61 -28.17 -4.63
CA ARG A 123 -12.89 -27.74 -3.43
C ARG A 123 -12.50 -26.27 -3.51
N VAL A 124 -12.28 -25.66 -2.35
CA VAL A 124 -11.64 -24.33 -2.26
C VAL A 124 -10.17 -24.50 -2.64
N LYS A 125 -9.74 -23.76 -3.67
CA LYS A 125 -8.36 -23.69 -4.14
C LYS A 125 -7.56 -22.68 -3.33
N ASN A 126 -8.15 -21.50 -3.10
CA ASN A 126 -7.50 -20.40 -2.39
C ASN A 126 -8.56 -19.43 -1.81
N LEU A 127 -8.16 -18.65 -0.81
CA LEU A 127 -8.88 -17.45 -0.36
C LEU A 127 -8.16 -16.25 -1.01
N GLY A 128 -8.73 -15.73 -2.10
CA GLY A 128 -8.14 -14.67 -2.91
C GLY A 128 -8.61 -13.27 -2.52
N ASP A 129 -7.94 -12.25 -3.04
CA ASP A 129 -8.18 -10.83 -2.67
C ASP A 129 -9.63 -10.38 -2.90
N ASN A 130 -10.29 -10.96 -3.92
CA ASN A 130 -11.64 -10.56 -4.34
C ASN A 130 -12.72 -11.59 -3.96
N GLY A 131 -12.35 -12.72 -3.37
CA GLY A 131 -13.29 -13.81 -3.16
C GLY A 131 -12.64 -15.17 -2.91
N ILE A 132 -13.48 -16.20 -2.87
CA ILE A 132 -13.07 -17.60 -2.70
C ILE A 132 -12.87 -18.22 -4.08
N ASP A 133 -11.67 -18.74 -4.34
CA ASP A 133 -11.34 -19.43 -5.58
C ASP A 133 -11.67 -20.92 -5.44
N PHE A 134 -12.44 -21.45 -6.37
CA PHE A 134 -12.82 -22.86 -6.41
C PHE A 134 -12.13 -23.59 -7.57
N GLU A 135 -11.76 -24.85 -7.32
CA GLU A 135 -11.32 -25.80 -8.33
C GLU A 135 -12.33 -26.95 -8.45
N ILE A 136 -12.71 -27.23 -9.69
CA ILE A 136 -13.57 -28.34 -10.07
C ILE A 136 -12.72 -29.32 -10.86
N LYS A 137 -12.55 -30.54 -10.33
CA LYS A 137 -11.96 -31.68 -11.02
C LYS A 137 -13.06 -32.65 -11.43
N TYR A 138 -13.16 -32.95 -12.72
CA TYR A 138 -14.09 -33.94 -13.28
C TYR A 138 -13.37 -34.80 -14.30
N TRP A 139 -13.95 -35.97 -14.57
CA TRP A 139 -13.45 -36.94 -15.54
C TRP A 139 -14.38 -36.96 -16.75
N LEU A 140 -13.84 -37.22 -17.94
CA LEU A 140 -14.59 -37.26 -19.18
C LEU A 140 -14.75 -38.69 -19.69
N ASP A 141 -15.87 -38.97 -20.35
CA ASP A 141 -16.05 -40.21 -21.10
C ASP A 141 -15.36 -40.16 -22.47
N ASP A 142 -15.34 -39.00 -23.13
CA ASP A 142 -14.59 -38.71 -24.35
C ASP A 142 -13.72 -37.45 -24.15
N TYR A 143 -12.42 -37.65 -23.98
CA TYR A 143 -11.48 -36.55 -23.76
C TYR A 143 -11.34 -35.64 -24.98
N SER A 144 -11.63 -36.09 -26.21
CA SER A 144 -11.49 -35.24 -27.41
C SER A 144 -12.47 -34.06 -27.42
N LYS A 145 -13.59 -34.17 -26.70
CA LYS A 145 -14.65 -33.15 -26.57
C LYS A 145 -14.46 -32.24 -25.36
N PHE A 146 -13.27 -32.20 -24.76
CA PHE A 146 -13.05 -31.46 -23.52
C PHE A 146 -13.39 -29.96 -23.66
N ASN A 147 -13.06 -29.31 -24.77
CA ASN A 147 -13.33 -27.87 -24.95
C ASN A 147 -14.82 -27.54 -24.80
N ASP A 148 -15.69 -28.31 -25.46
CA ASP A 148 -17.14 -28.11 -25.40
C ASP A 148 -17.69 -28.47 -24.02
N THR A 149 -17.13 -29.51 -23.39
CA THR A 149 -17.51 -29.95 -22.03
C THR A 149 -17.15 -28.88 -20.99
N ASP A 150 -15.93 -28.35 -21.05
CA ASP A 150 -15.43 -27.26 -20.20
C ASP A 150 -16.34 -26.02 -20.35
N ALA A 151 -16.75 -25.68 -21.57
CA ALA A 151 -17.64 -24.55 -21.85
C ALA A 151 -19.04 -24.78 -21.28
N LEU A 152 -19.61 -25.97 -21.48
CA LEU A 152 -20.92 -26.34 -20.96
C LEU A 152 -20.93 -26.34 -19.43
N ILE A 153 -19.86 -26.83 -18.78
CA ILE A 153 -19.71 -26.75 -17.32
C ILE A 153 -19.73 -25.30 -16.84
N ARG A 154 -18.99 -24.38 -17.46
CA ARG A 154 -19.01 -22.95 -17.09
C ARG A 154 -20.41 -22.34 -17.23
N GLN A 155 -21.11 -22.67 -18.30
CA GLN A 155 -22.49 -22.22 -18.50
C GLN A 155 -23.43 -22.74 -17.41
N ARG A 156 -23.29 -24.02 -17.05
CA ARG A 156 -24.12 -24.67 -16.03
C ARG A 156 -23.84 -24.11 -14.63
N ILE A 157 -22.58 -23.83 -14.31
CA ILE A 157 -22.15 -23.11 -13.11
C ILE A 157 -22.81 -21.73 -13.05
N TRP A 158 -22.77 -20.97 -14.13
CA TRP A 158 -23.38 -19.63 -14.19
C TRP A 158 -24.87 -19.65 -13.83
N TYR A 159 -25.65 -20.55 -14.46
CA TYR A 159 -27.08 -20.69 -14.16
C TYR A 159 -27.34 -21.21 -12.74
N ALA A 160 -26.51 -22.11 -12.22
CA ALA A 160 -26.64 -22.62 -10.86
C ALA A 160 -26.40 -21.54 -9.81
N CYS A 161 -25.32 -20.76 -9.99
CA CYS A 161 -25.01 -19.64 -9.14
C CYS A 161 -26.14 -18.61 -9.12
N GLN A 162 -26.71 -18.28 -10.29
CA GLN A 162 -27.80 -17.31 -10.38
C GLN A 162 -29.07 -17.78 -9.64
N ARG A 163 -29.45 -19.06 -9.75
CA ARG A 163 -30.62 -19.62 -9.04
C ARG A 163 -30.44 -19.63 -7.52
N GLU A 164 -29.22 -19.87 -7.06
CA GLU A 164 -28.88 -19.99 -5.64
C GLU A 164 -28.38 -18.66 -5.05
N ASN A 165 -28.46 -17.56 -5.79
CA ASN A 165 -27.96 -16.23 -5.40
C ASN A 165 -26.47 -16.21 -4.99
N ILE A 166 -25.66 -17.09 -5.59
CA ILE A 166 -24.21 -17.14 -5.42
C ILE A 166 -23.58 -16.11 -6.37
N LYS A 167 -22.89 -15.12 -5.81
CA LYS A 167 -22.31 -14.02 -6.60
C LYS A 167 -20.88 -14.34 -7.03
N PHE A 168 -20.60 -14.16 -8.32
CA PHE A 168 -19.23 -14.24 -8.82
C PHE A 168 -18.39 -13.08 -8.31
N ALA A 169 -17.13 -13.36 -7.99
CA ALA A 169 -16.19 -12.32 -7.60
C ALA A 169 -15.74 -11.54 -8.84
N TYR A 170 -16.11 -10.26 -8.89
CA TYR A 170 -15.53 -9.30 -9.82
C TYR A 170 -14.31 -8.66 -9.13
N PRO A 171 -13.35 -8.09 -9.87
CA PRO A 171 -12.30 -7.28 -9.27
C PRO A 171 -12.96 -6.17 -8.44
N THR A 172 -12.95 -6.33 -7.12
CA THR A 172 -13.66 -5.44 -6.21
C THR A 172 -12.60 -4.54 -5.62
N ARG A 173 -12.63 -3.26 -5.98
CA ARG A 173 -11.84 -2.25 -5.27
C ARG A 173 -12.76 -1.64 -4.22
N THR A 174 -12.44 -1.84 -2.96
CA THR A 174 -13.02 -0.99 -1.91
C THR A 174 -12.46 0.41 -2.12
N ILE A 175 -13.28 1.30 -2.68
CA ILE A 175 -12.93 2.72 -2.74
C ILE A 175 -13.17 3.27 -1.34
N HIS A 176 -12.11 3.43 -0.57
CA HIS A 176 -12.11 4.36 0.53
C HIS A 176 -12.16 5.76 -0.08
N ILE A 177 -13.36 6.32 -0.17
CA ILE A 177 -13.51 7.76 -0.38
C ILE A 177 -13.16 8.39 0.96
N GLU A 178 -11.87 8.60 1.20
CA GLU A 178 -11.45 9.68 2.07
C GLU A 178 -11.95 10.94 1.41
N THR A 179 -13.04 11.50 1.93
CA THR A 179 -13.31 12.91 1.72
C THR A 179 -12.08 13.60 2.27
N LYS A 180 -11.18 14.02 1.39
CA LYS A 180 -10.22 15.06 1.72
C LYS A 180 -11.04 16.32 1.95
N THR A 181 -11.64 16.44 3.13
CA THR A 181 -11.56 17.72 3.83
C THR A 181 -10.10 18.13 3.77
N GLN A 182 -9.82 19.40 3.53
CA GLN A 182 -8.48 19.93 3.72
C GLN A 182 -8.16 19.83 5.21
N ASP A 183 -7.90 18.61 5.66
CA ASP A 183 -7.54 18.31 7.03
C ASP A 183 -6.08 18.67 7.13
N ASN A 184 -5.87 19.76 7.87
CA ASN A 184 -4.73 19.94 8.73
C ASN A 184 -4.26 18.56 9.21
N VAL A 185 -3.20 18.09 8.58
CA VAL A 185 -2.61 16.79 8.86
C VAL A 185 -2.20 16.82 10.33
N PHE A 186 -2.74 15.85 11.10
CA PHE A 186 -2.60 15.61 12.54
C PHE A 186 -3.68 16.24 13.46
N PHE A 187 -4.72 15.43 13.69
CA PHE A 187 -5.54 15.25 14.91
C PHE A 187 -7.04 15.61 14.91
N GLU A 188 -7.85 14.61 15.28
CA GLU A 188 -9.06 14.78 16.09
C GLU A 188 -8.64 15.24 17.50
N ALA A 189 -8.41 16.53 17.75
CA ALA A 189 -7.93 17.02 19.07
C ALA A 189 -8.34 18.45 19.45
N GLY A 190 -9.53 18.93 19.05
CA GLY A 190 -10.01 20.24 19.53
C GLY A 190 -9.94 20.38 21.06
N ASN A 191 -10.33 19.33 21.79
CA ASN A 191 -10.28 19.31 23.25
C ASN A 191 -8.85 19.27 23.81
N GLU A 192 -7.93 18.48 23.26
CA GLU A 192 -6.57 18.36 23.84
C GLU A 192 -5.71 19.60 23.59
N VAL A 193 -5.90 20.27 22.44
CA VAL A 193 -5.26 21.55 22.15
C VAL A 193 -5.79 22.63 23.10
N PHE A 194 -7.12 22.69 23.29
CA PHE A 194 -7.75 23.58 24.26
C PHE A 194 -7.18 23.37 25.66
N GLU A 195 -7.21 22.13 26.18
CA GLU A 195 -6.69 21.79 27.51
C GLU A 195 -5.22 22.18 27.67
N ARG A 196 -4.40 21.95 26.64
CA ARG A 196 -2.99 22.36 26.65
C ARG A 196 -2.87 23.88 26.75
N LEU A 197 -3.54 24.64 25.91
CA LEU A 197 -3.45 26.10 25.93
C LEU A 197 -3.97 26.67 27.25
N SER A 198 -5.07 26.14 27.78
CA SER A 198 -5.62 26.49 29.09
C SER A 198 -4.64 26.23 30.25
N SER A 199 -3.76 25.22 30.12
CA SER A 199 -2.75 24.91 31.14
C SER A 199 -1.49 25.78 31.07
N VAL A 200 -1.26 26.51 29.98
CA VAL A 200 -0.02 27.28 29.79
C VAL A 200 -0.18 28.66 30.45
N PRO A 201 0.69 29.05 31.40
CA PRO A 201 0.51 30.28 32.20
C PRO A 201 0.34 31.56 31.39
N ILE A 202 0.92 31.61 30.18
CA ILE A 202 0.85 32.77 29.29
C ILE A 202 -0.56 33.04 28.77
N PHE A 203 -1.43 32.03 28.69
CA PHE A 203 -2.80 32.15 28.19
C PHE A 203 -3.85 32.18 29.31
N ALA A 204 -3.43 32.18 30.58
CA ALA A 204 -4.34 32.27 31.72
C ALA A 204 -5.29 33.49 31.72
N PRO A 205 -4.94 34.66 31.13
CA PRO A 205 -5.87 35.78 31.00
C PRO A 205 -6.99 35.59 29.96
N LEU A 206 -6.93 34.54 29.14
CA LEU A 206 -7.93 34.27 28.12
C LEU A 206 -9.16 33.57 28.73
N SER A 207 -10.33 33.95 28.26
CA SER A 207 -11.56 33.19 28.50
C SER A 207 -11.53 31.85 27.78
N ASP A 208 -12.42 30.93 28.18
CA ASP A 208 -12.58 29.63 27.50
C ASP A 208 -12.95 29.83 26.02
N GLU A 209 -13.76 30.86 25.69
CA GLU A 209 -14.14 31.14 24.30
C GLU A 209 -12.94 31.63 23.47
N GLU A 210 -12.09 32.50 24.03
CA GLU A 210 -10.87 32.97 23.37
C GLU A 210 -9.83 31.86 23.23
N THR A 211 -9.69 31.02 24.26
CA THR A 211 -8.78 29.87 24.24
C THR A 211 -9.24 28.84 23.22
N GLN A 212 -10.55 28.61 23.09
CA GLN A 212 -11.12 27.74 22.05
C GLN A 212 -10.84 28.29 20.65
N LYS A 213 -11.05 29.60 20.42
CA LYS A 213 -10.70 30.26 19.14
C LYS A 213 -9.21 30.11 18.81
N LEU A 214 -8.34 30.27 19.81
CA LEU A 214 -6.90 30.09 19.65
C LEU A 214 -6.53 28.64 19.36
N ALA A 215 -7.18 27.68 20.03
CA ALA A 215 -7.00 26.25 19.80
C ALA A 215 -7.38 25.84 18.38
N GLU A 216 -8.54 26.29 17.90
CA GLU A 216 -9.02 26.04 16.53
C GLU A 216 -8.13 26.65 15.45
N ALA A 217 -7.47 27.77 15.77
CA ALA A 217 -6.57 28.47 14.86
C ALA A 217 -5.10 27.98 14.94
N SER A 218 -4.76 27.15 15.94
CA SER A 218 -3.41 26.62 16.13
C SER A 218 -3.14 25.44 15.20
N LEU A 219 -1.89 25.28 14.76
CA LEU A 219 -1.47 24.14 13.94
C LEU A 219 -0.58 23.21 14.76
N VAL A 220 -0.93 21.93 14.80
CA VAL A 220 -0.07 20.91 15.40
C VAL A 220 1.10 20.61 14.44
N ARG A 221 2.33 20.61 14.97
CA ARG A 221 3.55 20.28 14.24
C ARG A 221 4.34 19.23 15.01
N VAL A 222 4.81 18.20 14.31
CA VAL A 222 5.65 17.14 14.88
C VAL A 222 7.05 17.25 14.28
N PHE A 223 8.06 17.17 15.13
CA PHE A 223 9.48 17.28 14.78
C PHE A 223 10.24 16.05 15.28
N ALA A 224 11.16 15.56 14.45
CA ALA A 224 12.02 14.43 14.79
C ALA A 224 13.16 14.85 15.75
N PRO A 225 13.77 13.91 16.49
CA PRO A 225 14.98 14.20 17.27
C PRO A 225 16.07 14.88 16.41
N ASP A 226 16.78 15.85 17.00
CA ASP A 226 17.78 16.70 16.37
C ASP A 226 17.27 17.65 15.27
N GLU A 227 15.96 17.68 15.01
CA GLU A 227 15.35 18.61 14.06
C GLU A 227 15.19 20.01 14.65
N SER A 228 15.42 21.04 13.82
CA SER A 228 15.31 22.44 14.25
C SER A 228 13.92 22.99 13.98
N ILE A 229 13.24 23.37 15.06
CA ILE A 229 11.89 23.96 15.01
C ILE A 229 11.98 25.44 14.59
N VAL A 230 12.93 26.18 15.18
CA VAL A 230 13.29 27.54 14.75
C VAL A 230 14.80 27.69 14.73
N ARG A 231 15.31 28.59 13.88
CA ARG A 231 16.75 28.86 13.76
C ARG A 231 17.06 30.31 14.10
N GLN A 232 18.13 30.50 14.89
CA GLN A 232 18.63 31.82 15.26
C GLN A 232 18.87 32.70 14.01
N GLY A 233 18.51 33.98 14.10
CA GLY A 233 18.67 34.97 13.05
C GLY A 233 17.61 34.92 11.93
N GLN A 234 16.75 33.89 11.89
CA GLN A 234 15.64 33.86 10.95
C GLN A 234 14.50 34.77 11.42
N LYS A 235 13.77 35.35 10.47
CA LYS A 235 12.48 35.97 10.79
C LYS A 235 11.46 34.86 11.03
N GLY A 236 10.60 35.02 12.02
CA GLY A 236 9.51 34.09 12.26
C GLY A 236 8.29 34.84 12.80
N SER A 237 7.12 34.49 12.30
CA SER A 237 5.84 35.11 12.67
C SER A 237 4.96 34.20 13.52
N SER A 238 5.53 33.15 14.12
CA SER A 238 4.80 32.18 14.95
C SER A 238 5.47 32.00 16.31
N MET A 239 4.70 31.65 17.34
CA MET A 239 5.22 31.06 18.58
C MET A 239 4.78 29.61 18.67
N PHE A 240 5.42 28.86 19.57
CA PHE A 240 5.21 27.43 19.73
C PHE A 240 5.01 27.09 21.19
N VAL A 241 4.01 26.26 21.47
CA VAL A 241 3.76 25.65 22.79
C VAL A 241 4.08 24.17 22.68
N ILE A 242 4.85 23.62 23.61
CA ILE A 242 5.21 22.20 23.60
C ILE A 242 4.03 21.41 24.13
N HIS A 243 3.38 20.65 23.25
CA HIS A 243 2.28 19.76 23.61
C HIS A 243 2.82 18.45 24.19
N ARG A 244 3.92 17.93 23.60
CA ARG A 244 4.61 16.72 24.05
C ARG A 244 6.07 16.74 23.60
N GLY A 245 6.97 16.19 24.43
CA GLY A 245 8.40 16.07 24.12
C GLY A 245 9.27 17.13 24.79
N THR A 246 10.51 17.21 24.34
CA THR A 246 11.58 17.99 24.95
C THR A 246 12.40 18.71 23.88
N VAL A 247 12.71 19.99 24.10
CA VAL A 247 13.55 20.77 23.17
C VAL A 247 14.69 21.47 23.89
N ASN A 248 15.81 21.66 23.19
CA ASN A 248 16.94 22.44 23.66
C ASN A 248 16.99 23.79 22.92
N VAL A 249 17.08 24.87 23.69
CA VAL A 249 17.31 26.22 23.18
C VAL A 249 18.82 26.45 23.12
N GLN A 250 19.34 26.75 21.93
CA GLN A 250 20.77 26.92 21.67
C GLN A 250 21.07 28.23 20.98
N ILE A 251 22.17 28.88 21.37
CA ILE A 251 22.75 30.00 20.63
C ILE A 251 24.05 29.55 19.97
N LYS A 252 24.35 30.09 18.78
CA LYS A 252 25.66 29.93 18.15
C LYS A 252 26.59 31.03 18.63
N GLU A 253 27.68 30.63 19.27
CA GLU A 253 28.74 31.51 19.75
C GLU A 253 30.09 31.03 19.18
N ASN A 254 30.81 31.90 18.47
CA ASN A 254 32.10 31.57 17.82
C ASN A 254 32.08 30.28 16.96
N GLY A 255 30.93 29.93 16.38
CA GLY A 255 30.74 28.73 15.57
C GLY A 255 30.37 27.46 16.36
N ALA A 256 30.40 27.48 17.69
CA ALA A 256 29.95 26.40 18.55
C ALA A 256 28.51 26.63 19.04
N ALA A 257 27.72 25.56 19.15
CA ALA A 257 26.38 25.62 19.71
C ALA A 257 26.45 25.48 21.25
N LYS A 258 25.88 26.44 21.97
CA LYS A 258 25.77 26.41 23.44
C LYS A 258 24.30 26.28 23.83
N THR A 259 23.96 25.23 24.56
CA THR A 259 22.60 25.03 25.09
C THR A 259 22.37 25.98 26.27
N LEU A 260 21.35 26.82 26.16
CA LEU A 260 20.95 27.79 27.18
C LEU A 260 20.02 27.18 28.21
N ARG A 261 19.00 26.46 27.73
CA ARG A 261 18.00 25.78 28.57
C ARG A 261 17.33 24.67 27.79
N THR A 262 16.76 23.73 28.53
CA THR A 262 15.85 22.70 28.01
C THR A 262 14.43 23.10 28.36
N LEU A 263 13.53 23.00 27.40
CA LEU A 263 12.09 23.21 27.56
C LEU A 263 11.37 21.87 27.45
N ARG A 264 10.27 21.73 28.17
CA ARG A 264 9.45 20.51 28.20
C ARG A 264 7.99 20.83 27.93
N GLU A 265 7.17 19.79 27.90
CA GLU A 265 5.72 19.88 27.87
C GLU A 265 5.15 21.03 28.75
N GLY A 266 4.32 21.87 28.14
CA GLY A 266 3.73 23.06 28.76
C GLY A 266 4.58 24.34 28.63
N ASP A 267 5.88 24.23 28.32
CA ASP A 267 6.70 25.39 27.98
C ASP A 267 6.39 25.91 26.57
N PHE A 268 6.77 27.16 26.31
CA PHE A 268 6.61 27.81 25.02
C PHE A 268 7.85 28.61 24.62
N PHE A 269 8.03 28.82 23.31
CA PHE A 269 9.13 29.58 22.72
C PHE A 269 8.73 30.29 21.43
N GLY A 270 9.56 31.23 20.99
CA GLY A 270 9.34 32.00 19.77
C GLY A 270 8.41 33.21 19.94
N GLU A 271 7.97 33.48 21.17
CA GLU A 271 7.16 34.63 21.56
C GLU A 271 7.82 35.97 21.20
N MET A 272 9.14 36.08 21.36
CA MET A 272 9.87 37.34 21.07
C MET A 272 9.72 37.70 19.58
N GLY A 273 10.09 36.79 18.68
CA GLY A 273 9.99 37.05 17.25
C GLY A 273 8.56 37.26 16.76
N LEU A 274 7.59 36.58 17.39
CA LEU A 274 6.17 36.78 17.10
C LEU A 274 5.69 38.19 17.50
N LEU A 275 6.11 38.66 18.68
CA LEU A 275 5.51 39.84 19.32
C LEU A 275 6.26 41.14 19.07
N THR A 276 7.58 41.07 18.89
CA THR A 276 8.43 42.25 18.61
C THR A 276 8.81 42.37 17.14
N GLY A 277 8.59 41.30 16.34
CA GLY A 277 9.01 41.23 14.95
C GLY A 277 10.53 41.06 14.76
N GLU A 278 11.28 40.91 15.85
CA GLU A 278 12.73 40.72 15.81
C GLU A 278 13.09 39.32 15.27
N PRO A 279 14.28 39.15 14.67
CA PRO A 279 14.78 37.83 14.31
C PRO A 279 14.85 36.90 15.53
N ARG A 280 14.73 35.58 15.30
CA ARG A 280 14.86 34.56 16.36
C ARG A 280 16.19 34.73 17.11
N THR A 281 16.13 34.91 18.42
CA THR A 281 17.31 35.09 19.29
C THR A 281 18.11 33.80 19.48
N ALA A 282 17.46 32.64 19.38
CA ALA A 282 18.08 31.33 19.54
C ALA A 282 17.52 30.30 18.53
N THR A 283 18.26 29.22 18.34
CA THR A 283 17.82 28.01 17.64
C THR A 283 17.15 27.09 18.65
N VAL A 284 16.03 26.46 18.29
CA VAL A 284 15.38 25.44 19.11
C VAL A 284 15.44 24.11 18.37
N LEU A 285 15.96 23.08 19.03
CA LEU A 285 16.14 21.72 18.50
C LEU A 285 15.32 20.74 19.34
N ALA A 286 14.62 19.82 18.69
CA ALA A 286 13.97 18.70 19.34
C ALA A 286 15.01 17.71 19.89
N VAL A 287 14.83 17.25 21.13
CA VAL A 287 15.69 16.26 21.79
C VAL A 287 15.13 14.85 21.57
N ASP A 288 13.82 14.72 21.64
CA ASP A 288 13.03 13.54 21.29
C ASP A 288 11.98 13.94 20.23
N GLU A 289 11.14 13.00 19.81
CA GLU A 289 9.99 13.34 18.96
C GLU A 289 9.11 14.35 19.70
N THR A 290 9.02 15.56 19.15
CA THR A 290 8.39 16.70 19.81
C THR A 290 7.19 17.17 19.03
N GLU A 291 6.06 17.28 19.71
CA GLU A 291 4.82 17.85 19.21
C GLU A 291 4.62 19.25 19.79
N VAL A 292 4.39 20.22 18.91
CA VAL A 292 4.16 21.63 19.29
C VAL A 292 2.89 22.18 18.66
N LEU A 293 2.24 23.08 19.37
CA LEU A 293 1.16 23.93 18.86
C LEU A 293 1.79 25.20 18.29
N GLU A 294 1.73 25.38 16.98
CA GLU A 294 2.16 26.58 16.28
C GLU A 294 1.02 27.61 16.26
N ILE A 295 1.28 28.79 16.85
CA ILE A 295 0.36 29.93 16.89
C ILE A 295 0.97 31.05 16.05
N ASN A 296 0.31 31.39 14.94
CA ASN A 296 0.77 32.44 14.03
C ASN A 296 0.22 33.83 14.42
N ASN A 297 0.89 34.89 13.98
CA ASN A 297 0.50 36.27 14.27
C ASN A 297 -0.92 36.64 13.84
N LEU A 298 -1.42 36.06 12.75
CA LEU A 298 -2.77 36.27 12.25
C LEU A 298 -3.83 35.76 13.23
N CYS A 299 -3.49 34.73 14.01
CA CYS A 299 -4.39 34.09 14.98
C CYS A 299 -4.35 34.83 16.32
N LEU A 300 -3.15 35.23 16.75
CA LEU A 300 -2.95 35.86 18.07
C LEU A 300 -3.32 37.34 18.09
N LYS A 301 -3.15 38.06 16.97
CA LYS A 301 -3.36 39.51 16.91
C LYS A 301 -4.77 39.96 17.37
N PRO A 302 -5.89 39.37 16.89
CA PRO A 302 -7.22 39.78 17.34
C PRO A 302 -7.41 39.61 18.85
N ILE A 303 -6.86 38.54 19.41
CA ILE A 303 -6.93 38.25 20.85
C ILE A 303 -6.14 39.28 21.66
N LEU A 304 -4.97 39.71 21.17
CA LEU A 304 -4.18 40.77 21.82
C LEU A 304 -4.86 42.14 21.77
N GLU A 305 -5.62 42.43 20.71
CA GLU A 305 -6.39 43.68 20.58
C GLU A 305 -7.55 43.74 21.58
N GLU A 306 -8.14 42.59 21.91
CA GLU A 306 -9.27 42.47 22.83
C GLU A 306 -8.85 42.26 24.29
N ASN A 307 -7.61 41.83 24.55
CA ASN A 307 -7.12 41.47 25.88
C ASN A 307 -5.81 42.19 26.28
N PRO A 308 -5.88 43.41 26.86
CA PRO A 308 -4.70 44.15 27.33
C PRO A 308 -3.91 43.44 28.44
N GLU A 309 -4.57 42.64 29.28
CA GLU A 309 -3.91 41.90 30.36
C GLU A 309 -2.97 40.82 29.82
N LEU A 310 -3.33 40.19 28.68
CA LEU A 310 -2.45 39.28 27.96
C LEU A 310 -1.20 40.01 27.45
N VAL A 311 -1.35 41.21 26.88
CA VAL A 311 -0.22 42.03 26.41
C VAL A 311 0.75 42.35 27.55
N ASP A 312 0.23 42.72 28.72
CA ASP A 312 1.05 42.96 29.92
C ASP A 312 1.79 41.70 30.38
N SER A 313 1.11 40.56 30.39
CA SER A 313 1.69 39.27 30.78
C SER A 313 2.81 38.85 29.83
N LEU A 314 2.61 39.00 28.52
CA LEU A 314 3.60 38.74 27.49
C LEU A 314 4.81 39.67 27.59
N SER A 315 4.57 40.96 27.84
CA SER A 315 5.62 41.96 27.99
C SER A 315 6.56 41.62 29.15
N LYS A 316 6.00 41.22 30.29
CA LYS A 316 6.79 40.79 31.48
C LYS A 316 7.65 39.57 31.16
N ILE A 317 7.08 38.55 30.52
CA ILE A 317 7.79 37.31 30.17
C ILE A 317 8.93 37.59 29.19
N ILE A 318 8.70 38.43 28.17
CA ILE A 318 9.73 38.80 27.20
C ILE A 318 10.87 39.54 27.91
N GLU A 319 10.56 40.49 28.80
CA GLU A 319 11.57 41.24 29.54
C GLU A 319 12.42 40.32 30.42
N GLU A 320 11.78 39.40 31.16
CA GLU A 320 12.48 38.40 31.97
C GLU A 320 13.40 37.51 31.12
N ARG A 321 12.92 37.03 29.98
CA ARG A 321 13.70 36.19 29.07
C ARG A 321 14.83 36.96 28.40
N ARG A 322 14.62 38.23 28.06
CA ARG A 322 15.65 39.11 27.50
C ARG A 322 16.79 39.30 28.49
N VAL A 323 16.49 39.59 29.76
CA VAL A 323 17.52 39.70 30.82
C VAL A 323 18.32 38.41 30.98
N ILE A 324 17.67 37.25 30.87
CA ILE A 324 18.38 35.95 30.93
C ILE A 324 19.31 35.79 29.73
N LEU A 325 18.86 36.14 28.51
CA LEU A 325 19.67 36.07 27.30
C LEU A 325 20.84 37.06 27.36
N ASP A 326 20.60 38.30 27.77
CA ASP A 326 21.61 39.36 27.87
C ASP A 326 22.70 39.01 28.90
N LYS A 327 22.34 38.50 30.08
CA LYS A 327 23.30 38.02 31.09
C LYS A 327 24.17 36.86 30.59
N LEU A 328 23.67 36.08 29.65
CA LEU A 328 24.38 34.94 29.05
C LEU A 328 25.25 35.38 27.85
N GLU A 329 24.94 36.52 27.22
CA GLU A 329 25.78 37.20 26.19
C GLU A 329 26.86 38.12 26.80
N GLU A 330 26.63 38.72 27.97
CA GLU A 330 27.56 39.65 28.64
C GLU A 330 28.88 39.00 29.12
N HIS A 331 29.01 37.68 29.09
CA HIS A 331 30.31 37.02 29.29
C HIS A 331 31.25 37.11 28.07
N THR A 332 30.87 37.73 26.95
CA THR A 332 31.69 37.65 25.72
C THR A 332 31.78 38.86 24.79
N LYS A 333 31.18 40.04 25.08
CA LYS A 333 31.64 41.40 24.68
C LYS A 333 30.52 42.44 24.79
N GLU A 334 30.92 43.65 25.15
CA GLU A 334 30.13 44.89 25.16
C GLU A 334 29.37 45.08 23.84
N ARG A 335 28.03 45.10 23.91
CA ARG A 335 27.18 45.66 22.86
C ARG A 335 26.62 47.00 23.35
N GLU A 336 26.68 47.97 22.44
CA GLU A 336 26.11 49.31 22.59
C GLU A 336 24.64 49.24 22.99
N ILE A 337 24.29 50.03 24.00
CA ILE A 337 22.95 50.23 24.51
C ILE A 337 22.15 50.95 23.41
N ALA A 338 21.45 50.18 22.57
CA ALA A 338 20.47 50.70 21.63
C ALA A 338 19.11 50.80 22.34
N ASP A 339 18.54 52.01 22.30
CA ASP A 339 17.21 52.46 22.73
C ASP A 339 16.37 51.47 23.56
N LYS A 340 16.27 51.76 24.87
CA LYS A 340 15.23 51.22 25.75
C LYS A 340 13.86 51.78 25.36
N THR A 341 13.35 51.37 24.21
CA THR A 341 11.90 51.36 24.01
C THR A 341 11.36 50.22 24.88
N SER A 342 10.35 50.47 25.71
CA SER A 342 9.76 49.40 26.53
C SER A 342 9.32 48.27 25.61
N VAL A 343 9.56 47.02 25.99
CA VAL A 343 9.07 45.84 25.22
C VAL A 343 7.56 45.98 24.95
N PHE A 344 6.84 46.55 25.91
CA PHE A 344 5.42 46.92 25.79
C PHE A 344 5.13 47.84 24.58
N ASP A 345 5.93 48.90 24.39
CA ASP A 345 5.75 49.85 23.28
C ASP A 345 6.09 49.20 21.94
N SER A 346 7.10 48.32 21.92
CA SER A 346 7.45 47.55 20.72
C SER A 346 6.33 46.61 20.29
N ILE A 347 5.65 45.97 21.25
CA ILE A 347 4.49 45.10 20.99
C ILE A 347 3.32 45.94 20.47
N LYS A 348 2.97 47.05 21.13
CA LYS A 348 1.91 47.96 20.66
C LYS A 348 2.17 48.44 19.23
N LYS A 349 3.40 48.87 18.94
CA LYS A 349 3.81 49.33 17.62
C LYS A 349 3.77 48.23 16.56
N PHE A 350 4.21 47.01 16.90
CA PHE A 350 4.28 45.90 15.95
C PHE A 350 2.88 45.40 15.55
N PHE A 351 1.95 45.32 16.51
CA PHE A 351 0.57 44.92 16.22
C PHE A 351 -0.33 46.07 15.79
N GLY A 352 0.08 47.32 16.00
CA GLY A 352 -0.75 48.51 15.72
C GLY A 352 -1.88 48.69 16.73
N LEU A 353 -1.63 48.32 17.99
CA LEU A 353 -2.59 48.47 19.09
C LEU A 353 -2.74 49.96 19.43
N LYS A 354 -3.98 50.42 19.67
CA LYS A 354 -4.24 51.80 20.11
C LYS A 354 -3.84 51.97 21.58
N ASP A 355 -3.52 53.22 21.96
CA ASP A 355 -3.05 53.56 23.31
C ASP A 355 -4.05 53.23 24.41
#